data_AF-A0A9X3X4T3-F1
#
_entry.id   AF-A0A9X3X4T3-F1
#
_cell.length_a   1.000
_cell.length_b   1.000
_cell.length_c   1.000
_cell.angle_alpha   90.00
_cell.angle_beta   90.00
_cell.angle_gamma   90.00
#
_symmetry.space_group_name_H-M   'P 1'
#
loop_
_entity.id
_entity.type
_entity.pdbx_description
1 polymer ?
#
loop_
_entity_poly.entity_id
_entity_poly.type
_entity_poly.pdbx_seq_one_letter_code
_entity_poly.pdbx_strand_id
1 'polypeptide(L)'
;MPPSSRAPAFVTTQEGVNNPDRKGAEAALHNLKLAQAEHPFWRNRFFKACTAGHLTKADFQFFFGQYYLYNRNFTRYLAALMANSDNDYHRARLSENLWEEGGGQETDKRHAEIFRKFLRDGLEIDIDKTDYLDASRFFVREFLDFCLRSHPAAGSSFLSLGTEGIVSRMYTIMVEGMLKAGISEEFLTFFRIHIGCDDEHAATLEDMMLSYMHTPDWYNTCLSSMNYALSLRHRFFESLYDAIQGRKLQGVLSRIQARRSLAPQFPESSQIRFASGQRGVASYENESVERIPFKSEILDTRIVRIPPGKVNERHKHAHEMVLHIAEGTGRVQVNESTVEVKAGDTVFVPRWSLHQTQNTGDGELVMLAFTDYGLTRRAYQNEPPPARPAPRKEEGVMAQAVADAEE
;
A
#
# COMPACT_ATOMS: atom_id res chain seq x y z
N MET A 1 4.30 23.61 24.69
CA MET A 1 4.25 22.54 25.71
C MET A 1 3.38 21.42 25.15
N PRO A 2 3.82 20.15 25.15
CA PRO A 2 2.96 19.06 24.73
C PRO A 2 1.96 18.72 25.85
N PRO A 3 0.76 18.23 25.54
CA PRO A 3 -0.22 17.87 26.55
C PRO A 3 0.26 16.66 27.37
N SER A 4 0.05 16.77 28.68
CA SER A 4 0.41 15.79 29.71
C SER A 4 -0.18 14.39 29.42
N SER A 5 0.69 13.38 29.40
CA SER A 5 0.38 11.95 29.28
C SER A 5 -0.11 11.35 30.61
N ARG A 6 -1.21 11.87 31.16
CA ARG A 6 -1.89 11.19 32.27
C ARG A 6 -2.87 10.17 31.71
N ALA A 7 -2.61 8.89 32.00
CA ALA A 7 -3.63 7.84 31.91
C ALA A 7 -4.88 8.30 32.67
N PRO A 8 -6.10 8.04 32.16
CA PRO A 8 -7.31 8.47 32.84
C PRO A 8 -7.39 7.81 34.21
N ALA A 9 -7.73 8.61 35.23
CA ALA A 9 -7.97 8.13 36.58
C ALA A 9 -9.21 7.21 36.57
N PHE A 10 -9.06 6.01 37.12
CA PHE A 10 -10.16 5.07 37.33
C PHE A 10 -11.23 5.71 38.22
N VAL A 11 -12.43 5.92 37.69
CA VAL A 11 -13.61 6.30 38.48
C VAL A 11 -14.19 5.01 39.05
N THR A 12 -14.12 4.83 40.36
CA THR A 12 -14.81 3.77 41.09
C THR A 12 -16.31 4.08 41.12
N THR A 13 -17.08 3.44 40.24
CA THR A 13 -18.55 3.37 40.35
C THR A 13 -18.98 2.09 41.06
N GLN A 14 -20.03 2.21 41.87
CA GLN A 14 -20.59 1.19 42.77
C GLN A 14 -20.96 -0.12 42.08
N GLU A 15 -20.82 -1.21 42.85
CA GLU A 15 -21.11 -2.60 42.55
C GLU A 15 -22.51 -2.80 41.93
N GLY A 16 -22.53 -3.15 40.65
CA GLY A 16 -23.67 -3.78 39.99
C GLY A 16 -23.32 -5.24 39.70
N VAL A 17 -24.02 -6.16 40.37
CA VAL A 17 -23.90 -7.61 40.17
C VAL A 17 -24.32 -7.97 38.76
N ASN A 18 -23.36 -8.18 37.87
CA ASN A 18 -23.52 -9.00 36.67
C ASN A 18 -22.17 -9.64 36.40
N ASN A 19 -21.90 -10.72 37.12
CA ASN A 19 -20.76 -11.57 36.87
C ASN A 19 -21.09 -12.40 35.62
N PRO A 20 -20.48 -12.16 34.45
CA PRO A 20 -20.78 -12.99 33.29
C PRO A 20 -20.35 -14.42 33.60
N ASP A 21 -21.18 -15.40 33.28
CA ASP A 21 -20.77 -16.81 33.26
C ASP A 21 -19.80 -17.04 32.08
N ARG A 22 -19.19 -18.24 31.99
CA ARG A 22 -18.27 -18.59 30.90
C ARG A 22 -18.87 -18.35 29.50
N LYS A 23 -20.20 -18.51 29.36
CA LYS A 23 -20.94 -18.20 28.12
C LYS A 23 -20.97 -16.70 27.81
N GLY A 24 -21.12 -15.85 28.83
CA GLY A 24 -20.96 -14.40 28.70
C GLY A 24 -19.55 -13.97 28.28
N ALA A 25 -18.51 -14.68 28.74
CA ALA A 25 -17.12 -14.44 28.37
C ALA A 25 -16.85 -14.75 26.88
N GLU A 26 -17.35 -15.89 26.41
CA GLU A 26 -17.24 -16.31 25.00
C GLU A 26 -17.99 -15.35 24.07
N ALA A 27 -19.19 -14.91 24.46
CA ALA A 27 -19.94 -13.89 23.72
C ALA A 27 -19.20 -12.54 23.69
N ALA A 28 -18.57 -12.13 24.80
CA ALA A 28 -17.78 -10.92 24.86
C ALA A 28 -16.53 -11.00 23.98
N LEU A 29 -15.80 -12.13 23.99
CA LEU A 29 -14.65 -12.36 23.13
C LEU A 29 -15.05 -12.30 21.65
N HIS A 30 -16.18 -12.91 21.28
CA HIS A 30 -16.72 -12.83 19.93
C HIS A 30 -16.96 -11.37 19.50
N ASN A 31 -17.57 -10.55 20.34
CA ASN A 31 -17.80 -9.13 20.05
C ASN A 31 -16.49 -8.34 19.92
N LEU A 32 -15.47 -8.66 20.74
CA LEU A 32 -14.14 -8.05 20.59
C LEU A 32 -13.49 -8.45 19.26
N LYS A 33 -13.60 -9.71 18.83
CA LYS A 33 -13.08 -10.18 17.52
C LYS A 33 -13.82 -9.53 16.34
N LEU A 34 -15.12 -9.30 16.45
CA LEU A 34 -15.87 -8.52 15.45
C LEU A 34 -15.36 -7.07 15.37
N ALA A 35 -15.19 -6.41 16.52
CA ALA A 35 -14.63 -5.05 16.57
C ALA A 35 -13.19 -5.00 16.01
N GLN A 36 -12.37 -6.01 16.28
CA GLN A 36 -11.04 -6.17 15.70
C GLN A 36 -11.09 -6.24 14.17
N ALA A 37 -12.03 -7.03 13.62
CA ALA A 37 -12.19 -7.23 12.17
C ALA A 37 -12.66 -5.97 11.43
N GLU A 38 -13.42 -5.10 12.11
CA GLU A 38 -13.94 -3.83 11.57
C GLU A 38 -12.96 -2.64 11.75
N HIS A 39 -11.91 -2.80 12.56
CA HIS A 39 -10.99 -1.73 12.89
C HIS A 39 -10.33 -1.08 11.64
N PRO A 40 -10.13 0.26 11.59
CA PRO A 40 -9.53 0.98 10.46
C PRO A 40 -8.14 0.49 10.02
N PHE A 41 -7.43 -0.23 10.89
CA PHE A 41 -6.17 -0.91 10.59
C PHE A 41 -6.25 -1.73 9.28
N TRP A 42 -7.35 -2.44 9.04
CA TRP A 42 -7.52 -3.26 7.85
C TRP A 42 -7.72 -2.46 6.55
N ARG A 43 -7.98 -1.15 6.64
CA ARG A 43 -8.12 -0.23 5.49
C ARG A 43 -6.84 0.55 5.19
N ASN A 44 -5.72 0.19 5.84
CA ASN A 44 -4.41 0.82 5.68
C ASN A 44 -3.94 0.80 4.21
N ARG A 45 -3.30 1.88 3.76
CA ARG A 45 -2.85 2.05 2.37
C ARG A 45 -1.76 1.06 1.97
N PHE A 46 -0.92 0.62 2.91
CA PHE A 46 0.08 -0.41 2.67
C PHE A 46 -0.57 -1.74 2.24
N PHE A 47 -1.63 -2.17 2.94
CA PHE A 47 -2.36 -3.40 2.59
C PHE A 47 -3.02 -3.33 1.22
N LYS A 48 -3.66 -2.19 0.91
CA LYS A 48 -4.22 -1.95 -0.42
C LYS A 48 -3.14 -2.02 -1.50
N ALA A 49 -1.95 -1.46 -1.24
CA ALA A 49 -0.83 -1.51 -2.16
C ALA A 49 -0.24 -2.92 -2.34
N CYS A 50 -0.20 -3.74 -1.28
CA CYS A 50 0.16 -5.17 -1.38
C CYS A 50 -0.81 -5.92 -2.30
N THR A 51 -2.11 -5.89 -2.01
CA THR A 51 -3.12 -6.60 -2.80
C THR A 51 -3.19 -6.09 -4.23
N ALA A 52 -2.97 -4.80 -4.47
CA ALA A 52 -2.92 -4.24 -5.82
C ALA A 52 -1.62 -4.54 -6.58
N GLY A 53 -0.57 -5.07 -5.93
CA GLY A 53 0.73 -5.30 -6.56
C GLY A 53 1.51 -4.01 -6.86
N HIS A 54 1.25 -2.94 -6.11
CA HIS A 54 1.83 -1.62 -6.35
C HIS A 54 3.20 -1.41 -5.68
N LEU A 55 3.66 -2.37 -4.88
CA LEU A 55 4.93 -2.31 -4.16
C LEU A 55 6.02 -3.10 -4.88
N THR A 56 7.25 -2.59 -4.82
CA THR A 56 8.45 -3.21 -5.39
C THR A 56 9.28 -3.93 -4.31
N LYS A 57 10.25 -4.77 -4.70
CA LYS A 57 11.22 -5.37 -3.75
C LYS A 57 11.90 -4.29 -2.89
N ALA A 58 12.24 -3.13 -3.48
CA ALA A 58 12.86 -2.01 -2.76
C ALA A 58 11.93 -1.36 -1.72
N ASP A 59 10.62 -1.31 -2.00
CA ASP A 59 9.62 -0.83 -1.03
C ASP A 59 9.54 -1.79 0.16
N PHE A 60 9.55 -3.11 -0.10
CA PHE A 60 9.59 -4.14 0.95
C PHE A 60 10.91 -4.16 1.73
N GLN A 61 12.05 -3.93 1.07
CA GLN A 61 13.34 -3.76 1.74
C GLN A 61 13.26 -2.67 2.80
N PHE A 62 12.75 -1.49 2.42
CA PHE A 62 12.58 -0.40 3.38
C PHE A 62 11.59 -0.76 4.49
N PHE A 63 10.39 -1.26 4.12
CA PHE A 63 9.35 -1.56 5.09
C PHE A 63 9.82 -2.59 6.14
N PHE A 64 10.37 -3.72 5.70
CA PHE A 64 10.77 -4.79 6.61
C PHE A 64 12.07 -4.49 7.35
N GLY A 65 12.97 -3.68 6.77
CA GLY A 65 14.09 -3.11 7.52
C GLY A 65 13.60 -2.31 8.73
N GLN A 66 12.57 -1.48 8.57
CA GLN A 66 11.95 -0.76 9.69
C GLN A 66 11.19 -1.68 10.65
N TYR A 67 10.43 -2.64 10.10
CA TYR A 67 9.62 -3.60 10.87
C TYR A 67 10.47 -4.57 11.71
N TYR A 68 11.75 -4.77 11.35
CA TYR A 68 12.68 -5.58 12.12
C TYR A 68 12.81 -5.09 13.58
N LEU A 69 12.74 -3.77 13.82
CA LEU A 69 12.79 -3.23 15.17
C LEU A 69 11.66 -3.78 16.03
N TYR A 70 10.46 -3.95 15.47
CA TYR A 70 9.36 -4.57 16.19
C TYR A 70 9.61 -6.07 16.43
N ASN A 71 9.95 -6.82 15.37
CA ASN A 71 10.12 -8.27 15.45
C ASN A 71 11.19 -8.69 16.46
N ARG A 72 12.35 -8.02 16.46
CA ARG A 72 13.45 -8.35 17.39
C ARG A 72 13.11 -8.06 18.86
N ASN A 73 12.05 -7.29 19.12
CA ASN A 73 11.60 -6.92 20.46
C ASN A 73 10.34 -7.69 20.90
N PHE A 74 9.78 -8.57 20.06
CA PHE A 74 8.51 -9.24 20.37
C PHE A 74 8.55 -10.00 21.71
N THR A 75 9.60 -10.78 21.94
CA THR A 75 9.83 -11.49 23.21
C THR A 75 9.97 -10.56 24.41
N ARG A 76 10.39 -9.30 24.23
CA ARG A 76 10.42 -8.31 25.32
C ARG A 76 9.03 -7.82 25.71
N TYR A 77 8.07 -7.82 24.79
CA TYR A 77 6.69 -7.45 25.11
C TYR A 77 6.03 -8.55 25.97
N LEU A 78 6.24 -9.82 25.60
CA LEU A 78 5.83 -10.96 26.43
C LEU A 78 6.50 -10.93 27.81
N ALA A 79 7.81 -10.69 27.86
CA ALA A 79 8.53 -10.58 29.12
C ALA A 79 8.06 -9.40 29.99
N ALA A 80 7.69 -8.27 29.37
CA ALA A 80 7.13 -7.12 30.09
C ALA A 80 5.76 -7.43 30.69
N LEU A 81 4.86 -8.06 29.92
CA LEU A 81 3.57 -8.53 30.44
C LEU A 81 3.76 -9.56 31.56
N MET A 82 4.70 -10.49 31.39
CA MET A 82 5.05 -11.50 32.39
C MET A 82 5.55 -10.87 33.68
N ALA A 83 6.45 -9.89 33.60
CA ALA A 83 6.96 -9.18 34.77
C ALA A 83 5.88 -8.40 35.52
N ASN A 84 4.86 -7.95 34.80
CA ASN A 84 3.75 -7.18 35.33
C ASN A 84 2.55 -8.06 35.78
N SER A 85 2.57 -9.37 35.49
CA SER A 85 1.55 -10.32 35.93
C SER A 85 1.84 -10.82 37.35
N ASP A 86 0.90 -10.62 38.27
CA ASP A 86 0.97 -11.07 39.67
C ASP A 86 0.63 -12.57 39.85
N ASN A 87 -0.18 -13.12 38.95
CA ASN A 87 -0.53 -14.54 38.88
C ASN A 87 0.65 -15.40 38.37
N ASP A 88 1.04 -16.41 39.16
CA ASP A 88 2.17 -17.31 38.87
C ASP A 88 1.90 -18.29 37.73
N TYR A 89 0.68 -18.81 37.63
CA TYR A 89 0.24 -19.65 36.51
C TYR A 89 0.35 -18.89 35.18
N HIS A 90 -0.12 -17.63 35.11
CA HIS A 90 0.03 -16.80 33.90
C HIS A 90 1.49 -16.56 33.54
N ARG A 91 2.37 -16.33 34.53
CA ARG A 91 3.81 -16.20 34.28
C ARG A 91 4.42 -17.48 33.73
N ALA A 92 4.01 -18.65 34.22
CA ALA A 92 4.46 -19.94 33.67
C ALA A 92 4.03 -20.10 32.21
N ARG A 93 2.76 -19.82 31.89
CA ARG A 93 2.26 -19.87 30.51
C ARG A 93 2.98 -18.90 29.57
N LEU A 94 3.21 -17.66 30.01
CA LEU A 94 3.98 -16.67 29.24
C LEU A 94 5.44 -17.08 29.06
N SER A 95 6.03 -17.81 30.01
CA SER A 95 7.39 -18.32 29.89
C SER A 95 7.52 -19.41 28.81
N GLU A 96 6.47 -20.23 28.63
CA GLU A 96 6.41 -21.21 27.54
C GLU A 96 6.31 -20.52 26.18
N ASN A 97 5.44 -19.51 26.05
CA ASN A 97 5.36 -18.69 24.83
C ASN A 97 6.70 -18.00 24.53
N LEU A 98 7.36 -17.44 25.55
CA LEU A 98 8.69 -16.83 25.40
C LEU A 98 9.73 -17.86 24.93
N TRP A 99 9.67 -19.09 25.44
CA TRP A 99 10.56 -20.17 25.07
C TRP A 99 10.36 -20.60 23.60
N GLU A 100 9.12 -20.75 23.16
CA GLU A 100 8.77 -21.10 21.79
C GLU A 100 9.20 -20.01 20.79
N GLU A 101 8.86 -18.75 21.06
CA GLU A 101 9.31 -17.59 20.28
C GLU A 101 10.85 -17.48 20.26
N GLY A 102 11.47 -17.91 21.37
CA GLY A 102 12.90 -18.08 21.56
C GLY A 102 13.53 -19.26 20.82
N GLY A 103 12.78 -19.99 19.98
CA GLY A 103 13.26 -21.14 19.21
C GLY A 103 13.46 -22.41 20.02
N GLY A 104 12.98 -22.43 21.26
CA GLY A 104 13.17 -23.54 22.19
C GLY A 104 14.64 -23.92 22.36
N GLN A 105 14.95 -25.20 22.16
CA GLN A 105 16.34 -25.70 22.23
C GLN A 105 17.16 -25.37 20.96
N GLU A 106 16.51 -24.96 19.88
CA GLU A 106 17.12 -24.76 18.57
C GLU A 106 17.27 -23.26 18.29
N THR A 107 18.42 -22.69 18.66
CA THR A 107 18.64 -21.24 18.56
C THR A 107 18.48 -20.69 17.13
N ASP A 108 18.63 -21.50 16.08
CA ASP A 108 18.40 -21.10 14.69
C ASP A 108 16.92 -20.97 14.31
N LYS A 109 16.02 -21.52 15.13
CA LYS A 109 14.55 -21.45 15.00
C LYS A 109 13.93 -20.28 15.75
N ARG A 110 14.72 -19.46 16.46
CA ARG A 110 14.25 -18.19 17.02
C ARG A 110 13.51 -17.40 15.95
N HIS A 111 12.30 -16.95 16.23
CA HIS A 111 11.51 -16.18 15.25
C HIS A 111 12.25 -14.93 14.77
N ALA A 112 12.93 -14.24 15.68
CA ALA A 112 13.80 -13.11 15.33
C ALA A 112 14.96 -13.50 14.39
N GLU A 113 15.51 -14.73 14.51
CA GLU A 113 16.57 -15.22 13.63
C GLU A 113 16.03 -15.64 12.27
N ILE A 114 14.89 -16.33 12.21
CA ILE A 114 14.22 -16.66 10.94
C ILE A 114 13.87 -15.36 10.18
N PHE A 115 13.41 -14.32 10.90
CA PHE A 115 13.17 -13.01 10.30
C PHE A 115 14.48 -12.37 9.80
N ARG A 116 15.59 -12.44 10.55
CA ARG A 116 16.90 -11.95 10.07
C ARG A 116 17.36 -12.65 8.80
N LYS A 117 17.17 -13.97 8.70
CA LYS A 117 17.46 -14.75 7.49
C LYS A 117 16.64 -14.22 6.31
N PHE A 118 15.35 -13.97 6.49
CA PHE A 118 14.52 -13.31 5.46
C PHE A 118 15.07 -11.94 5.04
N LEU A 119 15.43 -11.07 6.00
CA LEU A 119 15.97 -9.75 5.68
C LEU A 119 17.29 -9.81 4.91
N ARG A 120 18.20 -10.71 5.31
CA ARG A 120 19.52 -10.84 4.71
C ARG A 120 19.48 -11.56 3.36
N ASP A 121 18.78 -12.68 3.28
CA ASP A 121 18.86 -13.58 2.13
C ASP A 121 17.76 -13.27 1.11
N GLY A 122 16.54 -12.95 1.57
CA GLY A 122 15.42 -12.60 0.69
C GLY A 122 15.40 -11.13 0.26
N LEU A 123 15.76 -10.23 1.18
CA LEU A 123 15.74 -8.78 0.94
C LEU A 123 17.13 -8.15 0.83
N GLU A 124 18.23 -8.86 1.06
CA GLU A 124 19.59 -8.33 0.90
C GLU A 124 19.85 -7.07 1.76
N ILE A 125 19.28 -7.02 2.97
CA ILE A 125 19.40 -5.91 3.90
C ILE A 125 20.55 -6.13 4.89
N ASP A 126 21.41 -5.13 5.02
CA ASP A 126 22.34 -5.00 6.15
C ASP A 126 21.62 -4.37 7.35
N ILE A 127 21.22 -5.22 8.29
CA ILE A 127 20.43 -4.82 9.47
C ILE A 127 21.17 -3.86 10.41
N ASP A 128 22.50 -3.93 10.45
CA ASP A 128 23.32 -3.09 11.33
C ASP A 128 23.45 -1.66 10.81
N LYS A 129 23.22 -1.48 9.51
CA LYS A 129 23.17 -0.16 8.85
C LYS A 129 21.77 0.42 8.72
N THR A 130 20.76 -0.26 9.26
CA THR A 130 19.38 0.22 9.18
C THR A 130 19.18 1.42 10.11
N ASP A 131 19.03 2.61 9.53
CA ASP A 131 18.56 3.78 10.27
C ASP A 131 17.04 3.71 10.41
N TYR A 132 16.58 3.52 11.65
CA TYR A 132 15.16 3.47 11.95
C TYR A 132 14.54 4.87 11.83
N LEU A 133 13.25 4.94 11.52
CA LEU A 133 12.47 6.16 11.66
C LEU A 133 12.02 6.38 13.10
N ASP A 134 11.74 7.62 13.47
CA ASP A 134 11.13 7.95 14.76
C ASP A 134 9.80 7.24 14.96
N ALA A 135 9.02 7.06 13.90
CA ALA A 135 7.78 6.27 13.93
C ALA A 135 8.04 4.81 14.36
N SER A 136 9.12 4.19 13.88
CA SER A 136 9.52 2.82 14.25
C SER A 136 9.95 2.73 15.72
N ARG A 137 10.74 3.70 16.19
CA ARG A 137 11.19 3.77 17.59
C ARG A 137 10.02 4.04 18.54
N PHE A 138 9.14 4.95 18.17
CA PHE A 138 7.92 5.28 18.90
C PHE A 138 7.04 4.04 19.03
N PHE A 139 6.75 3.35 17.92
CA PHE A 139 5.92 2.15 17.91
C PHE A 139 6.41 1.07 18.89
N VAL A 140 7.70 0.74 18.84
CA VAL A 140 8.31 -0.26 19.73
C VAL A 140 8.34 0.18 21.19
N ARG A 141 8.65 1.45 21.46
CA ARG A 141 8.65 1.98 22.82
C ARG A 141 7.24 1.93 23.41
N GLU A 142 6.22 2.39 22.68
CA GLU A 142 4.84 2.39 23.18
C GLU A 142 4.32 0.98 23.42
N PHE A 143 4.65 0.01 22.55
CA PHE A 143 4.33 -1.41 22.77
C PHE A 143 4.93 -1.93 24.08
N LEU A 144 6.22 -1.67 24.29
CA LEU A 144 6.91 -2.11 25.49
C LEU A 144 6.36 -1.43 26.76
N ASP A 145 6.20 -0.11 26.73
CA ASP A 145 5.71 0.67 27.86
C ASP A 145 4.28 0.25 28.24
N PHE A 146 3.42 -0.02 27.26
CA PHE A 146 2.07 -0.51 27.51
C PHE A 146 2.09 -1.90 28.16
N CYS A 147 2.86 -2.85 27.61
CA CYS A 147 2.95 -4.20 28.20
C CYS A 147 3.52 -4.19 29.62
N LEU A 148 4.43 -3.26 29.92
CA LEU A 148 5.09 -3.17 31.22
C LEU A 148 4.24 -2.48 32.30
N ARG A 149 3.37 -1.53 31.93
CA ARG A 149 2.71 -0.63 32.89
C ARG A 149 1.19 -0.76 32.98
N SER A 150 0.56 -1.45 32.04
CA SER A 150 -0.91 -1.60 32.01
C SER A 150 -1.38 -2.68 32.99
N HIS A 151 -2.64 -2.67 33.39
CA HIS A 151 -3.20 -3.83 34.11
C HIS A 151 -3.04 -5.11 33.26
N PRO A 152 -2.76 -6.29 33.84
CA PRO A 152 -2.58 -7.54 33.08
C PRO A 152 -3.71 -7.83 32.08
N ALA A 153 -4.98 -7.62 32.44
CA ALA A 153 -6.11 -7.75 31.50
C ALA A 153 -5.96 -6.89 30.23
N ALA A 154 -5.53 -5.63 30.40
CA ALA A 154 -5.29 -4.71 29.29
C ALA A 154 -4.09 -5.16 28.44
N GLY A 155 -2.99 -5.54 29.09
CA GLY A 155 -1.79 -6.04 28.41
C GLY A 155 -2.04 -7.34 27.63
N SER A 156 -2.78 -8.28 28.21
CA SER A 156 -3.19 -9.52 27.54
C SER A 156 -4.07 -9.22 26.33
N SER A 157 -5.07 -8.34 26.43
CA SER A 157 -5.91 -7.94 25.28
C SER A 157 -5.13 -7.23 24.16
N PHE A 158 -4.16 -6.39 24.55
CA PHE A 158 -3.28 -5.69 23.63
C PHE A 158 -2.39 -6.64 22.81
N LEU A 159 -1.90 -7.73 23.43
CA LEU A 159 -1.07 -8.73 22.75
C LEU A 159 -1.90 -9.83 22.07
N SER A 160 -2.98 -10.34 22.65
CA SER A 160 -3.83 -11.34 21.99
C SER A 160 -4.56 -10.74 20.80
N LEU A 161 -5.55 -9.89 21.05
CA LEU A 161 -6.43 -9.37 20.02
C LEU A 161 -5.77 -8.28 19.18
N GLY A 162 -4.91 -7.49 19.80
CA GLY A 162 -4.24 -6.36 19.16
C GLY A 162 -2.99 -6.74 18.36
N THR A 163 -2.44 -7.96 18.56
CA THR A 163 -1.16 -8.36 17.98
C THR A 163 -1.18 -9.76 17.39
N GLU A 164 -1.32 -10.81 18.18
CA GLU A 164 -1.20 -12.18 17.68
C GLU A 164 -2.40 -12.60 16.83
N GLY A 165 -3.62 -12.29 17.29
CA GLY A 165 -4.87 -12.60 16.59
C GLY A 165 -5.07 -11.88 15.25
N ILE A 166 -4.18 -10.95 14.88
CA ILE A 166 -4.20 -10.31 13.55
C ILE A 166 -3.10 -10.83 12.61
N VAL A 167 -2.13 -11.60 13.10
CA VAL A 167 -0.90 -11.92 12.38
C VAL A 167 -1.16 -12.74 11.13
N SER A 168 -1.97 -13.80 11.21
CA SER A 168 -2.25 -14.67 10.07
C SER A 168 -2.87 -13.90 8.89
N ARG A 169 -3.93 -13.10 9.16
CA ARG A 169 -4.56 -12.24 8.14
C ARG A 169 -3.61 -11.18 7.61
N MET A 170 -2.87 -10.51 8.49
CA MET A 170 -1.91 -9.46 8.11
C MET A 170 -0.79 -10.00 7.22
N TYR A 171 -0.18 -11.12 7.60
CA TYR A 171 0.93 -11.72 6.84
C TYR A 171 0.46 -12.36 5.55
N THR A 172 -0.76 -12.88 5.48
CA THR A 172 -1.34 -13.34 4.20
C THR A 172 -1.34 -12.21 3.16
N ILE A 173 -1.79 -11.01 3.54
CA ILE A 173 -1.78 -9.83 2.66
C ILE A 173 -0.35 -9.44 2.28
N MET A 174 0.59 -9.46 3.23
CA MET A 174 1.98 -9.11 2.97
C MET A 174 2.66 -10.11 2.02
N VAL A 175 2.43 -11.41 2.21
CA VAL A 175 2.97 -12.47 1.35
C VAL A 175 2.46 -12.33 -0.08
N GLU A 176 1.16 -12.09 -0.25
CA GLU A 176 0.59 -11.80 -1.57
C GLU A 176 1.32 -10.63 -2.27
N GLY A 177 1.55 -9.54 -1.53
CA GLY A 177 2.28 -8.38 -2.03
C GLY A 177 3.75 -8.68 -2.37
N MET A 178 4.46 -9.43 -1.52
CA MET A 178 5.86 -9.80 -1.73
C MET A 178 6.04 -10.68 -2.98
N LEU A 179 5.14 -11.65 -3.19
CA LEU A 179 5.14 -12.50 -4.38
C LEU A 179 4.90 -11.67 -5.65
N LYS A 180 3.93 -10.75 -5.63
CA LYS A 180 3.69 -9.80 -6.73
C LYS A 180 4.89 -8.90 -7.02
N ALA A 181 5.70 -8.60 -6.00
CA ALA A 181 6.94 -7.84 -6.13
C ALA A 181 8.16 -8.66 -6.59
N GLY A 182 7.99 -9.97 -6.83
CA GLY A 182 9.05 -10.87 -7.30
C GLY A 182 9.97 -11.42 -6.21
N ILE A 183 9.58 -11.36 -4.93
CA ILE A 183 10.31 -12.02 -3.84
C ILE A 183 9.95 -13.51 -3.87
N SER A 184 10.95 -14.38 -3.91
CA SER A 184 10.77 -15.83 -3.99
C SER A 184 10.09 -16.39 -2.74
N GLU A 185 9.19 -17.36 -2.95
CA GLU A 185 8.44 -18.08 -1.90
C GLU A 185 9.39 -18.74 -0.87
N GLU A 186 10.57 -19.20 -1.31
CA GLU A 186 11.54 -19.88 -0.46
C GLU A 186 12.04 -19.01 0.72
N PHE A 187 11.98 -17.69 0.59
CA PHE A 187 12.41 -16.75 1.65
C PHE A 187 11.30 -16.42 2.64
N LEU A 188 10.06 -16.87 2.40
CA LEU A 188 8.88 -16.43 3.17
C LEU A 188 8.55 -17.33 4.37
N THR A 189 9.45 -18.22 4.76
CA THR A 189 9.26 -19.19 5.86
C THR A 189 8.74 -18.55 7.15
N PHE A 190 9.31 -17.40 7.55
CA PHE A 190 8.86 -16.68 8.73
C PHE A 190 7.34 -16.41 8.68
N PHE A 191 6.86 -15.86 7.57
CA PHE A 191 5.45 -15.53 7.41
C PHE A 191 4.59 -16.78 7.32
N ARG A 192 5.06 -17.83 6.65
CA ARG A 192 4.31 -19.09 6.49
C ARG A 192 4.06 -19.81 7.80
N ILE A 193 5.04 -19.84 8.70
CA ILE A 193 4.85 -20.39 10.06
C ILE A 193 3.71 -19.65 10.76
N HIS A 194 3.73 -18.32 10.71
CA HIS A 194 2.72 -17.48 11.37
C HIS A 194 1.35 -17.45 10.67
N ILE A 195 1.26 -17.88 9.41
CA ILE A 195 -0.02 -18.05 8.69
C ILE A 195 -0.60 -19.44 8.98
N GLY A 196 0.26 -20.47 9.03
CA GLY A 196 -0.12 -21.87 9.14
C GLY A 196 -0.14 -22.44 10.56
N CYS A 197 0.35 -21.71 11.57
CA CYS A 197 0.14 -22.06 12.97
C CYS A 197 -1.32 -21.80 13.34
N ASP A 198 -2.02 -22.85 13.77
CA ASP A 198 -3.26 -22.73 14.55
C ASP A 198 -2.96 -21.92 15.83
N ASP A 199 -3.91 -21.08 16.24
CA ASP A 199 -3.81 -19.94 17.16
C ASP A 199 -3.36 -20.22 18.63
N GLU A 200 -2.46 -21.16 18.92
CA GLU A 200 -2.07 -21.56 20.28
C GLU A 200 -1.44 -20.42 21.10
N HIS A 201 -0.66 -19.53 20.46
CA HIS A 201 -0.08 -18.35 21.12
C HIS A 201 -1.16 -17.36 21.53
N ALA A 202 -2.05 -17.02 20.59
CA ALA A 202 -3.16 -16.12 20.86
C ALA A 202 -4.10 -16.71 21.92
N ALA A 203 -4.33 -18.03 21.91
CA ALA A 203 -5.17 -18.72 22.88
C ALA A 203 -4.65 -18.55 24.31
N THR A 204 -3.33 -18.66 24.53
CA THR A 204 -2.75 -18.47 25.88
C THR A 204 -3.00 -17.06 26.41
N LEU A 205 -2.82 -16.03 25.58
CA LEU A 205 -3.07 -14.64 25.95
C LEU A 205 -4.58 -14.32 26.04
N GLU A 206 -5.42 -14.95 25.23
CA GLU A 206 -6.89 -14.85 25.31
C GLU A 206 -7.41 -15.46 26.62
N ASP A 207 -6.93 -16.64 27.01
CA ASP A 207 -7.27 -17.29 28.29
C ASP A 207 -6.85 -16.42 29.47
N MET A 208 -5.63 -15.87 29.43
CA MET A 208 -5.16 -14.92 30.44
C MET A 208 -6.06 -13.67 30.47
N MET A 209 -6.42 -13.10 29.32
CA MET A 209 -7.33 -11.95 29.25
C MET A 209 -8.71 -12.26 29.86
N LEU A 210 -9.28 -13.42 29.54
CA LEU A 210 -10.58 -13.88 30.02
C LEU A 210 -10.59 -14.18 31.52
N SER A 211 -9.46 -14.61 32.11
CA SER A 211 -9.36 -14.85 33.55
C SER A 211 -9.68 -13.61 34.41
N TYR A 212 -9.54 -12.41 33.84
CA TYR A 212 -9.86 -11.14 34.48
C TYR A 212 -11.29 -10.66 34.23
N MET A 213 -12.18 -11.46 33.65
CA MET A 213 -13.54 -11.05 33.25
C MET A 213 -14.41 -10.46 34.38
N HIS A 214 -14.07 -10.78 35.64
CA HIS A 214 -14.77 -10.29 36.83
C HIS A 214 -14.25 -8.92 37.30
N THR A 215 -13.20 -8.39 36.66
CA THR A 215 -12.70 -7.04 36.97
C THR A 215 -13.69 -5.97 36.49
N PRO A 216 -13.88 -4.87 37.25
CA PRO A 216 -14.74 -3.78 36.82
C PRO A 216 -14.34 -3.24 35.45
N ASP A 217 -15.32 -3.01 34.58
CA ASP A 217 -15.12 -2.44 33.23
C ASP A 217 -14.17 -3.26 32.33
N TRP A 218 -14.05 -4.57 32.58
CA TRP A 218 -13.15 -5.47 31.84
C TRP A 218 -13.34 -5.40 30.32
N TYR A 219 -14.59 -5.41 29.83
CA TYR A 219 -14.86 -5.42 28.39
C TYR A 219 -14.34 -4.15 27.71
N ASN A 220 -14.63 -2.97 28.27
CA ASN A 220 -14.17 -1.70 27.70
C ASN A 220 -12.65 -1.55 27.85
N THR A 221 -12.07 -2.08 28.93
CA THR A 221 -10.61 -2.16 29.10
C THR A 221 -9.98 -2.97 27.96
N CYS A 222 -10.51 -4.16 27.66
CA CYS A 222 -10.03 -5.00 26.56
C CYS A 222 -10.23 -4.31 25.20
N LEU A 223 -11.43 -3.81 24.91
CA LEU A 223 -11.76 -3.11 23.66
C LEU A 223 -10.81 -1.93 23.41
N SER A 224 -10.59 -1.10 24.43
CA SER A 224 -9.69 0.07 24.34
C SER A 224 -8.23 -0.34 24.12
N SER A 225 -7.77 -1.41 24.76
CA SER A 225 -6.39 -1.90 24.68
C SER A 225 -6.09 -2.52 23.32
N MET A 226 -7.00 -3.35 22.82
CA MET A 226 -6.97 -3.87 21.45
C MET A 226 -6.97 -2.71 20.44
N ASN A 227 -7.90 -1.76 20.54
CA ASN A 227 -7.96 -0.61 19.64
C ASN A 227 -6.67 0.22 19.70
N TYR A 228 -6.06 0.35 20.88
CA TYR A 228 -4.80 1.07 21.03
C TYR A 228 -3.65 0.36 20.30
N ALA A 229 -3.50 -0.96 20.45
CA ALA A 229 -2.50 -1.75 19.71
C ALA A 229 -2.67 -1.62 18.20
N LEU A 230 -3.90 -1.79 17.70
CA LEU A 230 -4.22 -1.71 16.28
C LEU A 230 -4.02 -0.29 15.73
N SER A 231 -4.36 0.74 16.50
CA SER A 231 -4.15 2.15 16.13
C SER A 231 -2.68 2.54 16.11
N LEU A 232 -1.87 2.06 17.05
CA LEU A 232 -0.42 2.23 17.04
C LEU A 232 0.18 1.61 15.76
N ARG A 233 -0.21 0.37 15.44
CA ARG A 233 0.29 -0.33 14.25
C ARG A 233 -0.20 0.32 12.96
N HIS A 234 -1.46 0.76 12.92
CA HIS A 234 -2.01 1.51 11.79
C HIS A 234 -1.19 2.77 11.50
N ARG A 235 -0.94 3.61 12.51
CA ARG A 235 -0.12 4.82 12.36
C ARG A 235 1.31 4.51 11.94
N PHE A 236 1.90 3.45 12.50
CA PHE A 236 3.22 3.00 12.12
C PHE A 236 3.28 2.58 10.64
N PHE A 237 2.33 1.75 10.17
CA PHE A 237 2.30 1.31 8.76
C PHE A 237 1.99 2.46 7.79
N GLU A 238 1.08 3.38 8.15
CA GLU A 238 0.84 4.60 7.36
C GLU A 238 2.12 5.46 7.26
N SER A 239 2.85 5.63 8.37
CA SER A 239 4.11 6.41 8.37
C SER A 239 5.18 5.77 7.49
N LEU A 240 5.29 4.44 7.51
CA LEU A 240 6.20 3.73 6.61
C LEU A 240 5.78 3.86 5.15
N TYR A 241 4.47 3.76 4.88
CA TYR A 241 3.96 3.93 3.52
C TYR A 241 4.18 5.34 2.97
N ASP A 242 3.97 6.38 3.78
CA ASP A 242 4.28 7.76 3.41
C ASP A 242 5.78 7.96 3.14
N ALA A 243 6.66 7.34 3.94
CA ALA A 243 8.09 7.36 3.68
C ALA A 243 8.46 6.64 2.38
N ILE A 244 7.79 5.53 2.03
CA ILE A 244 7.95 4.86 0.74
C ILE A 244 7.57 5.80 -0.41
N GLN A 245 6.40 6.46 -0.34
CA GLN A 245 5.98 7.41 -1.38
C GLN A 245 6.94 8.60 -1.49
N GLY A 246 7.39 9.13 -0.35
CA GLY A 246 8.36 10.24 -0.32
C GLY A 246 9.70 9.88 -0.97
N ARG A 247 10.19 8.65 -0.74
CA ARG A 247 11.45 8.15 -1.34
C ARG A 247 11.39 8.09 -2.86
N LYS A 248 10.24 7.75 -3.44
CA LYS A 248 10.05 7.74 -4.91
C LYS A 248 10.26 9.11 -5.55
N LEU A 249 9.96 10.18 -4.81
CA LEU A 249 10.14 11.57 -5.24
C LEU A 249 11.51 12.15 -4.84
N GLN A 250 12.12 11.64 -3.77
CA GLN A 250 13.35 12.19 -3.22
C GLN A 250 14.48 12.30 -4.24
N GLY A 251 14.65 11.30 -5.12
CA GLY A 251 15.69 11.36 -6.16
C GLY A 251 15.54 12.54 -7.11
N VAL A 252 14.30 12.91 -7.47
CA VAL A 252 14.01 14.07 -8.32
C VAL A 252 14.27 15.37 -7.55
N LEU A 253 13.75 15.45 -6.32
CA LEU A 253 13.92 16.64 -5.48
C LEU A 253 15.40 16.93 -5.21
N SER A 254 16.21 15.92 -4.89
CA SER A 254 17.65 16.08 -4.65
C SER A 254 18.38 16.64 -5.87
N ARG A 255 18.03 16.21 -7.09
CA ARG A 255 18.67 16.72 -8.31
C ARG A 255 18.27 18.16 -8.62
N ILE A 256 17.01 18.53 -8.38
CA ILE A 256 16.55 19.92 -8.46
C ILE A 256 17.31 20.79 -7.45
N GLN A 257 17.41 20.33 -6.20
CA GLN A 257 18.09 21.07 -5.12
C GLN A 257 19.60 21.16 -5.32
N ALA A 258 20.22 20.26 -6.08
CA ALA A 258 21.64 20.32 -6.41
C ALA A 258 22.01 21.53 -7.29
N ARG A 259 21.02 22.22 -7.89
CA ARG A 259 21.21 23.43 -8.72
C ARG A 259 22.25 23.23 -9.84
N ARG A 260 22.31 22.03 -10.41
CA ARG A 260 23.18 21.69 -11.55
C ARG A 260 22.39 21.77 -12.85
N SER A 261 22.95 22.43 -13.86
CA SER A 261 22.37 22.43 -15.20
C SER A 261 22.30 21.01 -15.76
N LEU A 262 21.20 20.68 -16.44
CA LEU A 262 21.07 19.42 -17.20
C LEU A 262 21.80 19.47 -18.54
N ALA A 263 22.08 20.68 -19.04
CA ALA A 263 22.87 20.91 -20.24
C ALA A 263 24.37 21.00 -19.89
N PRO A 264 25.27 20.55 -20.78
CA PRO A 264 26.69 20.85 -20.67
C PRO A 264 26.94 22.36 -20.77
N GLN A 265 28.16 22.81 -20.44
CA GLN A 265 28.54 24.22 -20.48
C GLN A 265 28.34 24.83 -21.89
N PHE A 266 28.60 24.04 -22.92
CA PHE A 266 28.41 24.41 -24.33
C PHE A 266 27.54 23.33 -25.00
N PRO A 267 26.20 23.47 -24.99
CA PRO A 267 25.32 22.49 -25.60
C PRO A 267 25.37 22.56 -27.12
N GLU A 268 25.41 21.39 -27.75
CA GLU A 268 25.20 21.26 -29.19
C GLU A 268 23.77 21.64 -29.55
N SER A 269 23.56 22.22 -30.73
CA SER A 269 22.21 22.63 -31.17
C SER A 269 21.21 21.46 -31.14
N SER A 270 21.64 20.25 -31.49
CA SER A 270 20.80 19.03 -31.45
C SER A 270 20.32 18.64 -30.05
N GLN A 271 20.96 19.14 -28.98
CA GLN A 271 20.57 18.85 -27.60
C GLN A 271 19.46 19.77 -27.07
N ILE A 272 19.29 20.94 -27.70
CA ILE A 272 18.40 22.01 -27.22
C ILE A 272 17.42 22.51 -28.29
N ARG A 273 17.58 22.06 -29.54
CA ARG A 273 16.70 22.38 -30.66
C ARG A 273 16.20 21.08 -31.29
N PHE A 274 14.90 21.04 -31.52
CA PHE A 274 14.24 19.98 -32.26
C PHE A 274 13.43 20.63 -33.38
N ALA A 275 13.60 20.14 -34.60
CA ALA A 275 12.79 20.51 -35.75
C ALA A 275 12.01 19.28 -36.18
N SER A 276 10.68 19.35 -36.11
CA SER A 276 9.84 18.27 -36.64
C SER A 276 9.99 18.29 -38.16
N GLY A 277 10.67 17.29 -38.73
CA GLY A 277 11.12 17.38 -40.13
C GLY A 277 11.26 16.07 -40.90
N GLN A 278 11.16 14.89 -40.29
CA GLN A 278 11.23 13.63 -41.05
C GLN A 278 10.28 12.58 -40.45
N ARG A 279 9.42 12.02 -41.31
CA ARG A 279 8.50 10.91 -41.01
C ARG A 279 9.23 9.78 -40.30
N GLY A 280 8.75 9.42 -39.10
CA GLY A 280 9.16 8.22 -38.37
C GLY A 280 7.95 7.34 -38.05
N VAL A 281 7.79 6.29 -38.85
CA VAL A 281 6.99 5.07 -38.66
C VAL A 281 5.59 5.26 -38.06
N ALA A 282 4.57 5.19 -38.93
CA ALA A 282 3.22 4.90 -38.51
C ALA A 282 3.19 3.59 -37.73
N SER A 283 2.72 3.63 -36.50
CA SER A 283 2.23 2.43 -35.85
C SER A 283 1.11 2.84 -34.90
N TYR A 284 -0.07 3.05 -35.49
CA TYR A 284 -1.43 2.63 -35.10
C TYR A 284 -2.37 3.13 -36.22
N GLU A 285 -3.51 2.46 -36.47
CA GLU A 285 -4.46 2.85 -37.53
C GLU A 285 -5.05 4.28 -37.36
N ASN A 286 -4.88 4.88 -36.18
CA ASN A 286 -5.60 6.09 -35.78
C ASN A 286 -4.73 7.29 -35.36
N GLU A 287 -3.48 7.11 -34.94
CA GLU A 287 -2.57 8.23 -34.58
C GLU A 287 -1.09 7.81 -34.64
N SER A 288 -0.18 8.79 -34.68
CA SER A 288 1.25 8.60 -34.40
C SER A 288 1.75 9.56 -33.34
N VAL A 289 2.65 9.07 -32.47
CA VAL A 289 3.17 9.81 -31.32
C VAL A 289 4.70 9.82 -31.38
N GLU A 290 5.28 11.00 -31.56
CA GLU A 290 6.71 11.22 -31.56
C GLU A 290 7.13 11.89 -30.25
N ARG A 291 8.12 11.33 -29.56
CA ARG A 291 8.65 11.94 -28.34
C ARG A 291 9.77 12.91 -28.68
N ILE A 292 9.66 14.14 -28.18
CA ILE A 292 10.73 15.12 -28.38
C ILE A 292 11.96 14.67 -27.55
N PRO A 293 13.16 14.52 -28.15
CA PRO A 293 14.29 13.82 -27.55
C PRO A 293 15.09 14.65 -26.54
N PHE A 294 14.47 15.63 -25.89
CA PHE A 294 15.15 16.45 -24.90
C PHE A 294 15.27 15.73 -23.55
N LYS A 295 16.41 15.92 -22.90
CA LYS A 295 16.65 15.42 -21.54
C LYS A 295 15.88 16.26 -20.53
N SER A 296 14.62 15.92 -20.30
CA SER A 296 13.76 16.50 -19.28
C SER A 296 13.46 15.49 -18.16
N GLU A 297 13.44 15.97 -16.93
CA GLU A 297 13.19 15.14 -15.74
C GLU A 297 11.71 15.09 -15.33
N ILE A 298 10.99 16.19 -15.57
CA ILE A 298 9.61 16.45 -15.15
C ILE A 298 8.68 16.50 -16.35
N LEU A 299 9.02 17.36 -17.32
CA LEU A 299 8.20 17.53 -18.52
C LEU A 299 8.43 16.38 -19.49
N ASP A 300 7.37 15.91 -20.11
CA ASP A 300 7.41 14.99 -21.24
C ASP A 300 6.61 15.62 -22.38
N THR A 301 7.31 15.98 -23.44
CA THR A 301 6.73 16.64 -24.61
C THR A 301 6.66 15.68 -25.78
N ARG A 302 5.49 15.62 -26.42
CA ARG A 302 5.22 14.75 -27.56
C ARG A 302 4.57 15.53 -28.69
N ILE A 303 4.84 15.10 -29.91
CA ILE A 303 4.09 15.50 -31.10
C ILE A 303 3.11 14.37 -31.39
N VAL A 304 1.82 14.69 -31.44
CA VAL A 304 0.77 13.74 -31.78
C VAL A 304 0.17 14.15 -33.12
N ARG A 305 0.02 13.17 -34.01
CA ARG A 305 -0.49 13.34 -35.37
C ARG A 305 -1.67 12.42 -35.58
N ILE A 306 -2.82 12.98 -35.93
CA ILE A 306 -4.07 12.23 -36.15
C ILE A 306 -4.49 12.41 -37.61
N PRO A 307 -4.61 11.33 -38.41
CA PRO A 307 -5.10 11.42 -39.79
C PRO A 307 -6.55 11.94 -39.88
N PRO A 308 -6.98 12.45 -41.05
CA PRO A 308 -8.35 12.91 -41.28
C PRO A 308 -9.40 11.88 -40.83
N GLY A 309 -10.40 12.34 -40.08
CA GLY A 309 -11.51 11.50 -39.59
C GLY A 309 -11.16 10.50 -38.48
N LYS A 310 -9.90 10.45 -38.01
CA LYS A 310 -9.47 9.52 -36.95
C LYS A 310 -9.56 10.13 -35.54
N VAL A 311 -9.47 9.27 -34.53
CA VAL A 311 -9.52 9.60 -33.10
C VAL A 311 -8.44 8.86 -32.33
N ASN A 312 -7.88 9.49 -31.30
CA ASN A 312 -7.02 8.77 -30.37
C ASN A 312 -7.81 7.92 -29.36
N GLU A 313 -7.12 7.14 -28.53
CA GLU A 313 -7.77 6.37 -27.48
C GLU A 313 -8.37 7.28 -26.40
N ARG A 314 -9.60 6.97 -25.97
CA ARG A 314 -10.25 7.69 -24.87
C ARG A 314 -9.75 7.14 -23.53
N HIS A 315 -9.04 7.95 -22.76
CA HIS A 315 -8.39 7.52 -21.52
C HIS A 315 -8.27 8.67 -20.50
N LYS A 316 -7.75 8.35 -19.30
CA LYS A 316 -7.43 9.32 -18.24
C LYS A 316 -6.12 8.92 -17.58
N HIS A 317 -5.41 9.88 -17.00
CA HIS A 317 -4.12 9.64 -16.36
C HIS A 317 -3.81 10.64 -15.25
N ALA A 318 -2.82 10.32 -14.42
CA ALA A 318 -2.41 11.16 -13.29
C ALA A 318 -1.73 12.47 -13.70
N HIS A 319 -1.18 12.55 -14.93
CA HIS A 319 -0.52 13.76 -15.40
C HIS A 319 -1.49 14.81 -15.91
N GLU A 320 -1.10 16.06 -15.74
CA GLU A 320 -1.69 17.19 -16.46
C GLU A 320 -1.15 17.19 -17.89
N MET A 321 -1.99 17.65 -18.82
CA MET A 321 -1.58 17.78 -20.22
C MET A 321 -2.06 19.11 -20.78
N VAL A 322 -1.15 19.84 -21.41
CA VAL A 322 -1.46 20.99 -22.26
C VAL A 322 -1.27 20.55 -23.71
N LEU A 323 -2.34 20.66 -24.50
CA LEU A 323 -2.36 20.38 -25.93
C LEU A 323 -2.31 21.69 -26.69
N HIS A 324 -1.31 21.90 -27.52
CA HIS A 324 -1.25 23.03 -28.44
C HIS A 324 -1.39 22.55 -29.88
N ILE A 325 -2.38 23.06 -30.60
CA ILE A 325 -2.64 22.66 -31.99
C ILE A 325 -1.67 23.41 -32.90
N ALA A 326 -0.74 22.67 -33.51
CA ALA A 326 0.23 23.22 -34.44
C ALA A 326 -0.36 23.35 -35.85
N GLU A 327 -1.12 22.34 -36.30
CA GLU A 327 -1.70 22.28 -37.65
C GLU A 327 -3.06 21.55 -37.63
N GLY A 328 -3.94 21.86 -38.59
CA GLY A 328 -5.22 21.17 -38.77
C GLY A 328 -6.39 21.73 -37.95
N THR A 329 -7.49 21.00 -37.96
CA THR A 329 -8.71 21.28 -37.18
C THR A 329 -9.25 19.99 -36.57
N GLY A 330 -9.86 20.09 -35.40
CA GLY A 330 -10.32 18.92 -34.66
C GLY A 330 -11.27 19.30 -33.55
N ARG A 331 -11.58 18.30 -32.72
CA ARG A 331 -12.26 18.52 -31.44
C ARG A 331 -11.57 17.76 -30.33
N VAL A 332 -11.46 18.39 -29.17
CA VAL A 332 -10.97 17.76 -27.95
C VAL A 332 -12.15 17.61 -27.00
N GLN A 333 -12.40 16.38 -26.58
CA GLN A 333 -13.35 16.06 -25.52
C GLN A 333 -12.59 15.94 -24.19
N VAL A 334 -13.10 16.61 -23.16
CA VAL A 334 -12.65 16.48 -21.76
C VAL A 334 -13.88 16.28 -20.89
N ASN A 335 -13.98 15.09 -20.30
CA ASN A 335 -15.17 14.56 -19.64
C ASN A 335 -16.41 14.65 -20.55
N GLU A 336 -17.37 15.50 -20.19
CA GLU A 336 -18.62 15.73 -20.92
C GLU A 336 -18.55 16.95 -21.87
N SER A 337 -17.49 17.75 -21.79
CA SER A 337 -17.31 18.94 -22.61
C SER A 337 -16.54 18.64 -23.89
N THR A 338 -16.98 19.23 -24.99
CA THR A 338 -16.29 19.15 -26.30
C THR A 338 -15.94 20.56 -26.77
N VAL A 339 -14.70 20.73 -27.20
CA VAL A 339 -14.16 22.00 -27.71
C VAL A 339 -13.66 21.76 -29.13
N GLU A 340 -14.19 22.51 -30.09
CA GLU A 340 -13.65 22.58 -31.45
C GLU A 340 -12.35 23.39 -31.44
N VAL A 341 -11.33 22.93 -32.17
CA VAL A 341 -9.98 23.49 -32.15
C VAL A 341 -9.40 23.61 -33.57
N LYS A 342 -8.51 24.60 -33.74
CA LYS A 342 -7.72 24.82 -34.96
C LYS A 342 -6.28 25.22 -34.61
N ALA A 343 -5.41 25.28 -35.62
CA ALA A 343 -4.03 25.74 -35.46
C ALA A 343 -3.96 27.06 -34.67
N GLY A 344 -3.10 27.08 -33.64
CA GLY A 344 -2.94 28.17 -32.69
C GLY A 344 -3.69 28.00 -31.36
N ASP A 345 -4.71 27.12 -31.30
CA ASP A 345 -5.48 26.90 -30.08
C ASP A 345 -4.72 26.05 -29.06
N THR A 346 -5.05 26.23 -27.78
CA THR A 346 -4.49 25.46 -26.67
C THR A 346 -5.61 24.91 -25.79
N VAL A 347 -5.55 23.63 -25.44
CA VAL A 347 -6.50 22.94 -24.57
C VAL A 347 -5.78 22.38 -23.35
N PHE A 348 -6.38 22.52 -22.18
CA PHE A 348 -5.89 21.91 -20.94
C PHE A 348 -6.71 20.67 -20.60
N VAL A 349 -6.02 19.57 -20.30
CA VAL A 349 -6.59 18.31 -19.81
C VAL A 349 -6.14 18.13 -18.35
N PRO A 350 -7.05 18.34 -17.38
CA PRO A 350 -6.75 18.14 -15.96
C PRO A 350 -6.49 16.66 -15.64
N ARG A 351 -5.78 16.42 -14.52
CA ARG A 351 -5.53 15.06 -14.00
C ARG A 351 -6.84 14.29 -13.86
N TRP A 352 -6.78 13.00 -14.19
CA TRP A 352 -7.90 12.06 -14.07
C TRP A 352 -9.15 12.39 -14.88
N SER A 353 -9.08 13.38 -15.78
CA SER A 353 -10.17 13.68 -16.71
C SER A 353 -10.11 12.72 -17.90
N LEU A 354 -11.26 12.13 -18.20
CA LEU A 354 -11.42 11.29 -19.39
C LEU A 354 -11.34 12.19 -20.63
N HIS A 355 -10.43 11.92 -21.56
CA HIS A 355 -10.25 12.80 -22.71
C HIS A 355 -9.98 12.03 -24.00
N GLN A 356 -10.26 12.68 -25.12
CA GLN A 356 -10.05 12.18 -26.47
C GLN A 356 -9.90 13.36 -27.45
N THR A 357 -9.11 13.19 -28.48
CA THR A 357 -8.98 14.13 -29.59
C THR A 357 -9.40 13.45 -30.89
N GLN A 358 -10.21 14.15 -31.67
CA GLN A 358 -10.65 13.75 -33.00
C GLN A 358 -10.17 14.77 -34.03
N ASN A 359 -9.69 14.29 -35.17
CA ASN A 359 -9.47 15.12 -36.34
C ASN A 359 -10.79 15.25 -37.13
N THR A 360 -11.25 16.48 -37.33
CA THR A 360 -12.50 16.80 -38.05
C THR A 360 -12.26 17.45 -39.41
N GLY A 361 -11.00 17.70 -39.78
CA GLY A 361 -10.62 18.30 -41.05
C GLY A 361 -10.15 17.29 -42.10
N ASP A 362 -9.84 17.82 -43.29
CA ASP A 362 -9.41 17.03 -44.45
C ASP A 362 -7.88 16.79 -44.50
N GLY A 363 -7.13 17.48 -43.64
CA GLY A 363 -5.67 17.34 -43.49
C GLY A 363 -5.26 16.71 -42.16
N GLU A 364 -3.97 16.47 -41.96
CA GLU A 364 -3.45 15.94 -40.69
C GLU A 364 -3.66 16.97 -39.55
N LEU A 365 -4.12 16.49 -38.39
CA LEU A 365 -4.15 17.27 -37.15
C LEU A 365 -2.86 17.02 -36.40
N VAL A 366 -2.09 18.08 -36.14
CA VAL A 366 -0.79 18.01 -35.47
C VAL A 366 -0.86 18.80 -34.18
N MET A 367 -0.52 18.18 -33.06
CA MET A 367 -0.54 18.82 -31.75
C MET A 367 0.71 18.52 -30.94
N LEU A 368 1.14 19.51 -30.16
CA LEU A 368 2.15 19.36 -29.12
C LEU A 368 1.45 19.06 -27.79
N ALA A 369 1.75 17.90 -27.22
CA ALA A 369 1.29 17.51 -25.90
C ALA A 369 2.43 17.72 -24.89
N PHE A 370 2.25 18.65 -23.95
CA PHE A 370 3.14 18.89 -22.83
C PHE A 370 2.56 18.27 -21.58
N THR A 371 3.30 17.36 -20.93
CA THR A 371 2.82 16.68 -19.73
C THR A 371 3.83 16.74 -18.60
N ASP A 372 3.37 16.65 -17.35
CA ASP A 372 4.24 16.45 -16.18
C ASP A 372 4.51 14.96 -15.91
N TYR A 373 4.42 14.11 -16.95
CA TYR A 373 4.56 12.66 -16.84
C TYR A 373 5.83 12.22 -16.13
N GLY A 374 6.93 12.97 -16.26
CA GLY A 374 8.18 12.72 -15.55
C GLY A 374 8.00 12.72 -14.03
N LEU A 375 7.21 13.65 -13.48
CA LEU A 375 6.90 13.67 -12.05
C LEU A 375 5.91 12.56 -11.69
N THR A 376 4.79 12.49 -12.39
CA THR A 376 3.66 11.64 -11.99
C THR A 376 3.94 10.16 -12.11
N ARG A 377 4.72 9.72 -13.11
CA ARG A 377 5.12 8.30 -13.21
C ARG A 377 5.94 7.80 -12.00
N ARG A 378 6.44 8.73 -11.17
CA ARG A 378 7.19 8.43 -9.94
C ARG A 378 6.30 8.51 -8.70
N ALA A 379 5.32 9.41 -8.69
CA ALA A 379 4.38 9.58 -7.58
C ALA A 379 3.18 8.62 -7.63
N TYR A 380 2.72 8.27 -8.82
CA TYR A 380 1.50 7.53 -9.07
C TYR A 380 1.76 6.38 -10.04
N GLN A 381 1.06 5.26 -9.83
CA GLN A 381 0.87 4.26 -10.87
C GLN A 381 -0.35 4.68 -11.68
N ASN A 382 -0.21 4.80 -13.00
CA ASN A 382 -1.36 5.08 -13.86
C ASN A 382 -2.36 3.92 -13.73
N GLU A 383 -3.65 4.23 -13.64
CA GLU A 383 -4.68 3.21 -13.82
C GLU A 383 -4.54 2.60 -15.21
N PRO A 384 -4.67 1.27 -15.37
CA PRO A 384 -4.75 0.68 -16.69
C PRO A 384 -5.93 1.29 -17.47
N PRO A 385 -5.81 1.44 -18.81
CA PRO A 385 -6.91 1.96 -19.61
C PRO A 385 -8.18 1.11 -19.39
N PRO A 386 -9.38 1.73 -19.45
CA PRO A 386 -10.62 0.98 -19.35
C PRO A 386 -10.64 -0.13 -20.40
N ALA A 387 -11.05 -1.33 -20.00
CA ALA A 387 -11.13 -2.47 -20.91
C ALA A 387 -11.95 -2.10 -22.14
N ARG A 388 -11.40 -2.34 -23.35
CA ARG A 388 -12.13 -2.12 -24.59
C ARG A 388 -13.44 -2.93 -24.53
N PRO A 389 -14.61 -2.33 -24.79
CA PRO A 389 -15.82 -3.10 -24.95
C PRO A 389 -15.59 -4.11 -26.08
N ALA A 390 -15.96 -5.37 -25.84
CA ALA A 390 -15.83 -6.42 -26.84
C ALA A 390 -16.52 -5.98 -28.15
N PRO A 391 -15.94 -6.25 -29.33
CA PRO A 391 -16.61 -5.97 -30.58
C PRO A 391 -17.96 -6.68 -30.58
N ARG A 392 -19.04 -5.93 -30.83
CA ARG A 392 -20.37 -6.52 -31.01
C ARG A 392 -20.24 -7.52 -32.16
N LYS A 393 -20.52 -8.79 -31.91
CA LYS A 393 -20.69 -9.77 -32.97
C LYS A 393 -21.89 -9.30 -33.79
N GLU A 394 -21.67 -9.00 -35.07
CA GLU A 394 -22.76 -8.86 -36.03
C GLU A 394 -23.50 -10.20 -36.06
N GLU A 395 -24.76 -10.20 -35.63
CA GLU A 395 -25.65 -11.33 -35.80
C GLU A 395 -25.91 -11.50 -37.30
N GLY A 396 -25.25 -12.51 -37.87
CA GLY A 396 -25.45 -12.91 -39.25
C GLY A 396 -26.90 -13.28 -39.50
N VAL A 397 -27.50 -12.60 -40.46
CA VAL A 397 -28.78 -12.93 -41.08
C VAL A 397 -28.70 -14.37 -41.62
N MET A 398 -29.43 -15.29 -41.00
CA MET A 398 -29.57 -16.66 -41.51
C MET A 398 -30.45 -16.63 -42.76
N ALA A 399 -29.85 -16.92 -43.91
CA ALA A 399 -30.56 -17.15 -45.17
C ALA A 399 -31.31 -18.48 -45.10
N GLN A 400 -32.60 -18.41 -45.43
CA GLN A 400 -33.55 -19.51 -45.50
C GLN A 400 -33.51 -20.09 -46.92
N ALA A 401 -33.19 -21.38 -47.05
CA ALA A 401 -33.44 -22.15 -48.27
C ALA A 401 -33.76 -23.59 -47.87
N VAL A 402 -35.05 -23.86 -47.69
CA VAL A 402 -35.61 -25.21 -47.65
C VAL A 402 -35.91 -25.58 -49.09
N ALA A 403 -35.34 -26.71 -49.52
CA ALA A 403 -35.53 -27.28 -50.84
C ALA A 403 -36.91 -27.95 -50.94
N ASP A 404 -37.74 -27.45 -51.84
CA ASP A 404 -38.77 -28.22 -52.53
C ASP A 404 -38.11 -28.89 -53.76
N ALA A 405 -38.20 -30.21 -53.87
CA ALA A 405 -38.53 -30.92 -55.11
C ALA A 405 -38.49 -32.44 -54.88
N GLU A 406 -39.70 -33.02 -54.89
CA GLU A 406 -39.98 -34.40 -55.21
C GLU A 406 -39.39 -34.76 -56.58
N GLU A 407 -38.57 -35.82 -56.67
CA GLU A 407 -38.78 -37.03 -57.50
C GLU A 407 -37.68 -38.09 -57.22
#